data_AF-A0A8X8VZV6-F1
#
_entry.id   AF-A0A8X8VZV6-F1
#
_cell.length_a   1.000
_cell.length_b   1.000
_cell.length_c   1.000
_cell.angle_alpha   90.00
_cell.angle_beta   90.00
_cell.angle_gamma   90.00
#
_symmetry.space_group_name_H-M   'P 1'
#
loop_
_entity.id
_entity.type
_entity.pdbx_description
1 polymer ?
#
loop_
_entity_poly.entity_id
_entity_poly.type
_entity_poly.pdbx_seq_one_letter_code
_entity_poly.pdbx_strand_id
1 'polypeptide(L)' 'MRCIQEELKEKLARMYKVKDTNVIFLFKFRTHFGGGKSTGFGLIYDSVENAKKFEPKYRLIRNFLDTKI' A
#
# COMPACT_ATOMS: atom_id res chain seq x y z
N MET A 1 -13.39 3.22 1.61
CA MET A 1 -12.41 2.11 1.55
C MET A 1 -10.94 2.55 1.69
N ARG A 2 -10.61 3.86 1.82
CA ARG A 2 -9.23 4.32 2.10
C ARG A 2 -8.79 4.12 3.56
N CYS A 3 -9.69 4.35 4.52
CA CYS A 3 -9.41 4.21 5.95
C CYS A 3 -8.90 2.80 6.32
N ILE A 4 -9.45 1.74 5.69
CA ILE A 4 -9.01 0.35 5.90
C ILE A 4 -7.57 0.13 5.43
N GLN A 5 -7.17 0.80 4.34
CA GLN A 5 -5.83 0.64 3.80
C GLN A 5 -4.78 1.34 4.68
N GLU A 6 -5.09 2.53 5.20
CA GLU A 6 -4.19 3.27 6.10
C GLU A 6 -4.00 2.53 7.43
N GLU A 7 -5.08 2.06 8.04
CA GLU A 7 -4.99 1.29 9.29
C GLU A 7 -4.21 -0.02 9.10
N LEU A 8 -4.34 -0.65 7.93
CA LEU A 8 -3.56 -1.84 7.58
C LEU A 8 -2.08 -1.50 7.35
N LYS A 9 -1.74 -0.35 6.76
CA LYS A 9 -0.36 0.12 6.63
C LYS A 9 0.28 0.32 8.01
N GLU A 10 -0.44 0.91 8.96
CA GLU A 10 0.07 1.09 10.32
C GLU A 10 0.32 -0.23 11.04
N LYS A 11 -0.63 -1.19 10.93
CA LYS A 11 -0.46 -2.54 11.48
C LYS A 11 0.75 -3.25 10.87
N LEU A 12 0.92 -3.17 9.55
CA LEU A 12 2.06 -3.77 8.86
C LEU A 12 3.38 -3.09 9.22
N ALA A 13 3.40 -1.76 9.34
CA ALA A 13 4.59 -1.02 9.76
C ALA A 13 5.05 -1.46 11.16
N ARG A 14 4.12 -1.67 12.09
CA ARG A 14 4.43 -2.20 13.43
C ARG A 14 4.92 -3.64 13.41
N MET A 15 4.28 -4.53 12.63
CA MET A 15 4.68 -5.94 12.54
C MET A 15 6.08 -6.12 11.95
N TYR A 16 6.37 -5.39 10.86
CA TYR A 16 7.62 -5.53 10.11
C TYR A 16 8.69 -4.49 10.50
N LYS A 17 8.42 -3.67 11.53
CA LYS A 17 9.32 -2.60 12.03
C LYS A 17 9.77 -1.64 10.93
N VAL A 18 8.88 -1.32 10.00
CA VAL A 18 9.13 -0.38 8.92
C VAL A 18 8.95 1.04 9.46
N LYS A 19 9.96 1.89 9.27
CA LYS A 19 9.94 3.28 9.76
C LYS A 19 8.97 4.17 8.96
N ASP A 20 8.89 3.94 7.65
CA ASP A 20 8.08 4.76 6.75
C ASP A 20 6.86 3.99 6.25
N THR A 21 5.65 4.52 6.48
CA THR A 21 4.41 3.94 5.93
C THR A 21 4.28 4.16 4.41
N ASN A 22 5.06 5.10 3.87
CA ASN A 22 5.07 5.45 2.44
C ASN A 22 5.75 4.41 1.55
N VAL A 23 6.59 3.53 2.12
CA VAL A 23 7.20 2.41 1.39
C VAL A 23 6.30 1.16 1.35
N ILE A 24 5.13 1.22 2.00
CA ILE A 24 4.15 0.14 2.06
C ILE A 24 3.05 0.37 1.01
N PHE A 25 3.01 -0.49 0.00
CA PHE A 25 2.06 -0.46 -1.10
C PHE A 25 1.07 -1.60 -0.96
N LEU A 26 -0.21 -1.28 -0.86
CA LEU A 26 -1.27 -2.27 -0.73
C LEU A 26 -2.25 -2.15 -1.91
N PHE A 27 -2.52 -3.25 -2.61
CA PHE A 27 -3.38 -3.24 -3.79
C PHE A 27 -4.19 -4.52 -3.96
N LYS A 28 -5.13 -4.48 -4.92
CA LYS A 28 -6.02 -5.60 -5.28
C LYS A 28 -6.81 -6.19 -4.10
N PHE A 29 -7.26 -5.35 -3.15
CA PHE A 29 -8.18 -5.81 -2.13
C PHE A 29 -9.52 -6.23 -2.74
N ARG A 30 -9.92 -7.48 -2.49
CA ARG A 30 -11.24 -8.01 -2.79
C ARG A 30 -11.84 -8.53 -1.49
N THR A 31 -13.05 -8.09 -1.21
CA THR A 31 -13.88 -8.63 -0.12
C THR A 31 -14.51 -9.93 -0.60
N HIS A 32 -14.48 -10.98 0.22
CA HIS A 32 -15.24 -12.20 -0.08
C HIS A 32 -16.74 -11.91 -0.01
N PHE A 33 -17.50 -12.55 -0.90
CA PHE A 33 -18.95 -12.46 -0.92
C PHE A 33 -19.51 -13.10 0.37
N GLY A 34 -20.38 -12.39 1.07
CA GLY A 34 -20.81 -12.75 2.43
C GLY A 34 -20.05 -12.03 3.56
N GLY A 35 -19.01 -11.25 3.24
CA GLY A 35 -18.31 -10.40 4.22
C GLY A 35 -17.36 -11.17 5.15
N GLY A 36 -16.79 -10.47 6.13
CA GLY A 36 -15.93 -11.05 7.17
C GLY A 36 -14.46 -11.29 6.78
N LYS A 37 -14.14 -11.47 5.49
CA LYS A 37 -12.75 -11.63 5.01
C LYS A 37 -12.48 -10.76 3.79
N SER A 38 -11.32 -10.10 3.80
CA SER A 38 -10.79 -9.35 2.66
C SER A 38 -9.39 -9.83 2.35
N THR A 39 -9.13 -10.14 1.09
CA THR A 39 -7.83 -10.60 0.61
C THR A 39 -7.22 -9.54 -0.29
N GLY A 40 -5.92 -9.29 -0.16
CA GLY A 40 -5.19 -8.34 -0.99
C GLY A 40 -3.71 -8.64 -1.01
N PHE A 41 -2.97 -7.82 -1.75
CA PHE A 41 -1.51 -7.93 -1.86
C PHE A 41 -0.85 -6.70 -1.23
N GLY A 42 0.30 -6.93 -0.59
CA GLY A 42 1.13 -5.89 0.00
C GLY A 42 2.59 -6.06 -0.43
N LEU A 43 3.20 -4.96 -0.86
CA LEU A 43 4.62 -4.85 -1.14
C LEU A 43 5.23 -3.85 -0.15
N ILE A 44 6.37 -4.23 0.43
CA ILE A 44 7.15 -3.40 1.34
C ILE A 44 8.51 -3.22 0.68
N TYR A 45 8.89 -1.96 0.46
CA TYR A 45 10.19 -1.60 -0.07
C TYR A 45 11.10 -1.06 1.04
N ASP A 46 12.41 -1.17 0.85
CA ASP A 46 13.38 -0.57 1.79
C ASP A 46 13.49 0.95 1.62
N SER A 47 13.24 1.46 0.41
CA SER A 47 13.35 2.90 0.09
C SER A 47 12.25 3.38 -0.87
N VAL A 48 11.94 4.67 -0.79
CA VAL A 48 10.96 5.34 -1.68
C VAL A 48 11.46 5.37 -3.13
N GLU A 49 12.78 5.40 -3.34
CA GLU A 49 13.40 5.38 -4.67
C GLU A 49 13.21 4.03 -5.36
N ASN A 50 13.37 2.93 -4.62
CA ASN A 50 13.08 1.59 -5.11
C ASN A 50 11.59 1.47 -5.45
N ALA A 51 10.72 1.98 -4.59
CA ALA A 51 9.29 2.00 -4.87
C ALA A 51 8.99 2.75 -6.19
N LYS A 52 9.58 3.93 -6.42
CA LYS A 52 9.40 4.70 -7.66
C LYS A 52 9.94 4.00 -8.92
N LYS A 53 11.01 3.21 -8.79
CA LYS A 53 11.63 2.50 -9.92
C LYS A 53 10.86 1.26 -10.34
N PHE A 54 10.26 0.54 -9.39
CA PHE A 54 9.57 -0.73 -9.64
C PHE A 54 8.05 -0.59 -9.77
N GLU A 55 7.46 0.47 -9.23
CA GLU A 55 6.01 0.70 -9.32
C GLU A 55 5.61 1.41 -10.61
N PRO A 56 4.51 0.99 -11.26
CA PRO A 56 3.93 1.73 -12.37
C PRO A 56 3.44 3.13 -11.93
N LYS A 57 3.63 4.15 -12.79
CA LYS A 57 3.22 5.55 -12.53
C LYS A 57 1.79 5.71 -12.01
N TYR A 58 0.83 4.91 -12.50
CA TYR A 58 -0.56 4.97 -12.04
C TYR A 58 -0.76 4.61 -10.56
N ARG A 59 0.12 3.77 -9.98
CA ARG A 59 0.06 3.41 -8.55
C ARG A 59 0.69 4.48 -7.68
N LEU A 60 1.73 5.15 -8.18
CA LEU A 60 2.35 6.29 -7.50
C LEU A 60 1.37 7.47 -7.38
N ILE A 61 0.66 7.80 -8.46
CA ILE A 61 -0.39 8.84 -8.45
C ILE A 61 -1.51 8.49 -7.47
N ARG A 62 -1.93 7.22 -7.42
CA ARG A 62 -2.97 6.75 -6.50
C ARG A 62 -2.57 6.86 -5.02
N ASN A 63 -1.27 6.79 -4.75
CA ASN A 63 -0.69 6.99 -3.42
C ASN A 63 -0.18 8.43 -3.19
N PHE A 64 -0.51 9.38 -4.08
CA PHE A 64 -0.10 10.79 -4.00
C PHE A 64 1.42 11.03 -3.95
N LEU A 65 2.23 10.06 -4.39
CA LEU A 65 3.70 10.17 -4.43
C LEU A 65 4.22 10.80 -5.73
N ASP A 66 3.33 11.04 -6.70
CA ASP A 66 3.64 11.65 -7.99
C ASP A 66 2.42 12.41 -8.53
N THR A 67 2.64 13.55 -9.17
CA THR A 67 1.59 14.37 -9.78
C THR A 67 1.33 13.90 -11.21
N LYS A 68 0.05 13.86 -11.58
CA LYS A 68 -0.34 13.64 -12.98
C LYS A 68 0.00 14.92 -13.73
N ILE A 69 1.06 14.89 -14.55
CA ILE A 69 1.34 15.91 -15.57
C ILE A 69 0.30 15.77 -16.67
#